data_AF-A0A0Q9T8M3-F1
#
_entry.id   AF-A0A0Q9T8M3-F1
#
_cell.length_a   1.000
_cell.length_b   1.000
_cell.length_c   1.000
_cell.angle_alpha   90.00
_cell.angle_beta   90.00
_cell.angle_gamma   90.00
#
_symmetry.space_group_name_H-M   'P 1'
#
loop_
_entity.id
_entity.type
_entity.pdbx_description
1 polymer ?
#
loop_
_entity_poly.entity_id
_entity_poly.type
_entity_poly.pdbx_seq_one_letter_code
_entity_poly.pdbx_strand_id
1 'polypeptide(L)'
;MDEQDAVTTDGQQWLAPAEFERIYGPQRSWTPVEVRELLRGLGVPWWVAGGWAVEAFTGVARDHEDIDVSVLRCDVGAIRAHLERHWHLWSAGDSGLLHLRPGRDVPEDSGQIWVREHALAPWRGEILLNADVDGRWQFKRDPSLVVSLDDATWERDGVRYLRPELVLAHKAASPRPKDDADLEAALPLLGAAQVAVLRRVVDAQPADHPWRARLDGVRGGA
;
A
#
# COMPACT_ATOMS: atom_id res chain seq x y z
N MET A 1 -24.91 -20.62 6.95
CA MET A 1 -24.35 -20.28 8.27
C MET A 1 -22.88 -20.58 8.15
N ASP A 2 -22.15 -19.61 7.62
CA ASP A 2 -20.69 -19.51 7.69
C ASP A 2 -20.45 -18.01 7.89
N GLU A 3 -20.64 -17.59 9.14
CA GLU A 3 -20.11 -16.32 9.64
C GLU A 3 -18.59 -16.45 9.63
N GLN A 4 -17.96 -16.04 8.53
CA GLN A 4 -16.56 -15.64 8.62
C GLN A 4 -16.55 -14.23 9.20
N ASP A 5 -16.14 -14.19 10.46
CA ASP A 5 -16.09 -13.02 11.32
C ASP A 5 -15.59 -11.79 10.59
N ALA A 6 -16.44 -10.76 10.57
CA ALA A 6 -16.03 -9.42 10.22
C ALA A 6 -14.98 -8.97 11.25
N VAL A 7 -13.70 -9.04 10.87
CA VAL A 7 -12.61 -8.48 11.66
C VAL A 7 -12.76 -6.97 11.64
N THR A 8 -13.29 -6.43 12.74
CA THR A 8 -13.31 -5.00 12.98
C THR A 8 -11.94 -4.58 13.48
N THR A 9 -11.27 -3.72 12.71
CA THR A 9 -10.14 -2.94 13.22
C THR A 9 -10.36 -1.52 12.75
N ASP A 10 -10.47 -0.58 13.69
CA ASP A 10 -10.69 0.85 13.46
C ASP A 10 -12.09 1.27 12.93
N GLY A 11 -13.13 0.48 13.21
CA GLY A 11 -14.52 0.82 12.87
C GLY A 11 -14.89 0.68 11.39
N GLN A 12 -13.95 0.29 10.53
CA GLN A 12 -14.22 -0.10 9.14
C GLN A 12 -14.51 -1.60 9.09
N GLN A 13 -15.76 -1.94 8.78
CA GLN A 13 -16.17 -3.32 8.51
C GLN A 13 -15.76 -3.67 7.08
N TRP A 14 -14.80 -4.58 6.92
CA TRP A 14 -14.44 -5.10 5.60
C TRP A 14 -15.58 -5.96 5.07
N LEU A 15 -16.04 -5.68 3.86
CA LEU A 15 -17.00 -6.53 3.18
C LEU A 15 -16.35 -7.86 2.83
N ALA A 16 -17.07 -8.97 3.01
CA ALA A 16 -16.64 -10.24 2.47
C ALA A 16 -16.47 -10.12 0.94
N PRO A 17 -15.49 -10.80 0.30
CA PRO A 17 -15.21 -10.61 -1.13
C PRO A 17 -16.43 -10.75 -2.05
N ALA A 18 -17.30 -11.73 -1.79
CA ALA A 18 -18.53 -11.93 -2.57
C ALA A 18 -19.55 -10.79 -2.38
N GLU A 19 -19.61 -10.18 -1.20
CA GLU A 19 -20.48 -9.02 -0.97
C GLU A 19 -19.90 -7.76 -1.61
N PHE A 20 -18.58 -7.57 -1.50
CA PHE A 20 -17.88 -6.50 -2.21
C PHE A 20 -18.16 -6.58 -3.72
N GLU A 21 -17.97 -7.77 -4.33
CA GLU A 21 -18.21 -7.96 -5.76
C GLU A 21 -19.67 -7.69 -6.15
N ARG A 22 -20.62 -8.11 -5.33
CA ARG A 22 -22.06 -7.85 -5.55
C ARG A 22 -22.39 -6.35 -5.58
N ILE A 23 -21.72 -5.54 -4.77
CA ILE A 23 -21.99 -4.10 -4.62
C ILE A 23 -21.17 -3.27 -5.61
N TYR A 24 -19.88 -3.57 -5.73
CA TYR A 24 -18.89 -2.73 -6.42
C TYR A 24 -18.40 -3.32 -7.74
N GLY A 25 -18.72 -4.59 -8.03
CA GLY A 25 -18.24 -5.32 -9.18
C GLY A 25 -16.92 -6.06 -8.92
N PRO A 26 -16.47 -6.86 -9.90
CA PRO A 26 -15.32 -7.75 -9.72
C PRO A 26 -14.01 -6.99 -9.55
N GLN A 27 -13.01 -7.68 -9.01
CA GLN A 27 -11.63 -7.21 -8.90
C GLN A 27 -10.71 -8.11 -9.72
N ARG A 28 -9.77 -7.49 -10.43
CA ARG A 28 -8.69 -8.20 -11.12
C ARG A 28 -7.47 -7.31 -11.08
N SER A 29 -6.63 -7.50 -10.07
CA SER A 29 -5.45 -6.68 -9.84
C SER A 29 -4.49 -6.66 -11.03
N TRP A 30 -3.81 -5.55 -11.24
CA TRP A 30 -2.60 -5.51 -12.07
C TRP A 30 -1.43 -6.19 -11.36
N THR A 31 -0.48 -6.67 -12.16
CA THR A 31 0.86 -7.01 -11.69
C THR A 31 1.76 -5.76 -11.70
N PRO A 32 2.90 -5.77 -10.96
CA PRO A 32 3.87 -4.66 -11.02
C PRO A 32 4.37 -4.37 -12.44
N VAL A 33 4.52 -5.40 -13.27
CA VAL A 33 4.90 -5.26 -14.68
C VAL A 33 3.81 -4.56 -15.48
N GLU A 34 2.53 -4.93 -15.31
CA GLU A 34 1.43 -4.24 -15.98
C GLU A 34 1.33 -2.76 -15.53
N VAL A 35 1.55 -2.46 -14.24
CA VAL A 35 1.59 -1.07 -13.74
C VAL A 35 2.74 -0.28 -14.38
N ARG A 36 3.92 -0.89 -14.52
CA ARG A 36 5.06 -0.26 -15.21
C ARG A 36 4.72 0.12 -16.64
N GLU A 37 4.04 -0.76 -17.37
CA GLU A 37 3.60 -0.48 -18.73
C GLU A 37 2.50 0.60 -18.77
N LEU A 38 1.54 0.54 -17.85
CA LEU A 38 0.46 1.51 -17.70
C LEU A 38 0.99 2.93 -17.46
N LEU A 39 1.98 3.06 -16.57
CA LEU A 39 2.54 4.35 -16.14
C LEU A 39 3.79 4.75 -16.95
N ARG A 40 4.09 4.06 -18.05
CA ARG A 40 5.18 4.44 -18.95
C ARG A 40 4.98 5.87 -19.45
N GLY A 41 6.00 6.71 -19.26
CA GLY A 41 5.97 8.11 -19.68
C GLY A 41 5.37 9.08 -18.66
N LEU A 42 4.90 8.58 -17.51
CA LEU A 42 4.52 9.44 -16.39
C LEU A 42 5.76 10.22 -15.88
N GLY A 43 5.64 11.54 -15.80
CA GLY A 43 6.75 12.44 -15.43
C GLY A 43 6.97 12.64 -13.93
N VAL A 44 6.26 11.91 -13.08
CA VAL A 44 6.31 11.97 -11.61
C VAL A 44 6.62 10.60 -11.04
N PRO A 45 7.27 10.53 -9.86
CA PRO A 45 7.63 9.25 -9.29
C PRO A 45 6.40 8.47 -8.82
N TRP A 46 6.46 7.15 -9.02
CA TRP A 46 5.50 6.19 -8.49
C TRP A 46 6.26 4.95 -7.99
N TRP A 47 5.65 4.19 -7.10
CA TRP A 47 6.24 2.95 -6.58
C TRP A 47 5.16 1.95 -6.20
N VAL A 48 5.52 0.67 -6.11
CA VAL A 48 4.64 -0.38 -5.59
C VAL A 48 4.91 -0.57 -4.10
N ALA A 49 3.85 -0.69 -3.30
CA ALA A 49 3.92 -0.99 -1.88
C ALA A 49 3.26 -2.35 -1.60
N GLY A 50 2.94 -2.61 -0.32
CA GLY A 50 2.15 -3.78 0.06
C GLY A 50 2.82 -5.11 -0.22
N GLY A 51 2.03 -6.12 -0.54
CA GLY A 51 2.50 -7.49 -0.71
C GLY A 51 3.55 -7.66 -1.79
N TRP A 52 3.32 -7.04 -2.94
CA TRP A 52 4.25 -7.09 -4.07
C TRP A 52 5.63 -6.54 -3.73
N ALA A 53 5.72 -5.50 -2.89
CA ALA A 53 7.00 -4.96 -2.45
C ALA A 53 7.76 -5.93 -1.51
N VAL A 54 7.04 -6.65 -0.64
CA VAL A 54 7.64 -7.68 0.21
C VAL A 54 8.14 -8.85 -0.63
N GLU A 55 7.31 -9.39 -1.53
CA GLU A 55 7.70 -10.48 -2.43
C GLU A 55 8.91 -10.09 -3.30
N ALA A 56 8.91 -8.87 -3.86
CA ALA A 56 10.03 -8.38 -4.63
C ALA A 56 11.32 -8.36 -3.80
N PHE A 57 11.26 -8.02 -2.51
CA PHE A 57 12.41 -7.97 -1.63
C PHE A 57 12.88 -9.37 -1.19
N THR A 58 11.96 -10.26 -0.83
CA THR A 58 12.27 -11.57 -0.22
C THR A 58 12.49 -12.67 -1.25
N GLY A 59 11.91 -12.53 -2.45
CA GLY A 59 11.81 -13.60 -3.44
C GLY A 59 10.84 -14.72 -3.06
N VAL A 60 10.08 -14.56 -1.97
CA VAL A 60 9.10 -15.54 -1.50
C VAL A 60 7.74 -15.21 -2.12
N ALA A 61 7.31 -16.05 -3.06
CA ALA A 61 6.04 -15.88 -3.76
C ALA A 61 4.85 -16.06 -2.82
N ARG A 62 3.82 -15.24 -3.00
CA ARG A 62 2.51 -15.42 -2.36
C ARG A 62 1.37 -14.92 -3.22
N ASP A 63 0.15 -15.30 -2.87
CA ASP A 63 -1.04 -14.78 -3.53
C ASP A 63 -1.22 -13.28 -3.22
N HIS A 64 -1.57 -12.50 -4.25
CA HIS A 64 -1.87 -11.07 -4.14
C HIS A 64 -3.32 -10.83 -4.57
N GLU A 65 -4.11 -10.29 -3.66
CA GLU A 65 -5.52 -9.91 -3.89
C GLU A 65 -5.61 -8.56 -4.62
N ASP A 66 -4.63 -7.69 -4.41
CA ASP A 66 -4.59 -6.30 -4.81
C ASP A 66 -3.18 -5.88 -5.28
N ILE A 67 -3.07 -4.61 -5.67
CA ILE A 67 -1.80 -3.95 -5.93
C ILE A 67 -1.89 -2.52 -5.41
N ASP A 68 -0.95 -2.20 -4.53
CA ASP A 68 -0.79 -0.88 -3.96
C ASP A 68 0.19 -0.06 -4.79
N VAL A 69 -0.31 0.71 -5.75
CA VAL A 69 0.50 1.69 -6.47
C VAL A 69 0.52 2.97 -5.65
N SER A 70 1.67 3.58 -5.45
CA SER A 70 1.82 4.75 -4.58
C SER A 70 2.39 5.91 -5.34
N VAL A 71 1.90 7.11 -5.00
CA VAL A 71 2.42 8.40 -5.45
C VAL A 71 2.41 9.39 -4.30
N LEU A 72 3.13 10.51 -4.46
CA LEU A 72 2.94 11.67 -3.58
C LEU A 72 1.62 12.37 -3.94
N ARG A 73 0.92 12.87 -2.94
CA ARG A 73 -0.37 13.56 -3.11
C ARG A 73 -0.22 14.81 -3.98
N CYS A 74 0.90 15.52 -3.85
CA CYS A 74 1.20 16.68 -4.70
C CYS A 74 1.25 16.33 -6.20
N ASP A 75 1.51 15.07 -6.55
CA ASP A 75 1.60 14.57 -7.94
C ASP A 75 0.27 14.00 -8.48
N VAL A 76 -0.82 14.04 -7.71
CA VAL A 76 -2.11 13.43 -8.09
C VAL A 76 -2.65 14.00 -9.41
N GLY A 77 -2.38 15.27 -9.71
CA GLY A 77 -2.78 15.90 -10.97
C GLY A 77 -2.14 15.24 -12.19
N ALA A 78 -0.86 14.85 -12.10
CA ALA A 78 -0.15 14.17 -13.18
C ALA A 78 -0.70 12.75 -13.40
N ILE A 79 -1.00 12.03 -12.32
CA ILE A 79 -1.65 10.71 -12.39
C ILE A 79 -3.00 10.78 -13.09
N ARG A 80 -3.83 11.76 -12.72
CA ARG A 80 -5.14 11.94 -13.33
C ARG A 80 -5.03 12.26 -14.81
N ALA A 81 -4.17 13.21 -15.19
CA ALA A 81 -3.95 13.56 -16.58
C ALA A 81 -3.47 12.35 -17.42
N HIS A 82 -2.68 11.47 -16.83
CA HIS A 82 -2.17 10.26 -17.49
C HIS A 82 -3.26 9.19 -17.67
N LEU A 83 -4.10 8.95 -16.67
CA LEU A 83 -5.04 7.83 -16.65
C LEU A 83 -6.44 8.14 -17.18
N GLU A 84 -6.96 9.37 -16.99
CA GLU A 84 -8.38 9.71 -17.24
C GLU A 84 -8.82 9.56 -18.70
N ARG A 85 -7.88 9.44 -19.65
CA ARG A 85 -8.20 9.20 -21.07
C ARG A 85 -8.77 7.80 -21.32
N HIS A 86 -8.39 6.83 -20.50
CA HIS A 86 -8.73 5.40 -20.69
C HIS A 86 -9.32 4.75 -19.45
N TRP A 87 -9.24 5.42 -18.30
CA TRP A 87 -9.65 4.87 -17.02
C TRP A 87 -10.58 5.81 -16.28
N HIS A 88 -11.57 5.23 -15.60
CA HIS A 88 -12.37 5.92 -14.61
C HIS A 88 -11.71 5.84 -13.24
N LEU A 89 -11.56 7.00 -12.62
CA LEU A 89 -10.93 7.16 -11.32
C LEU A 89 -12.01 7.39 -10.26
N TRP A 90 -11.87 6.72 -9.12
CA TRP A 90 -12.79 6.83 -8.00
C TRP A 90 -11.99 7.12 -6.74
N SER A 91 -12.29 8.21 -6.06
CA SER A 91 -11.68 8.47 -4.77
C SER A 91 -12.28 7.54 -3.71
N ALA A 92 -11.44 6.90 -2.92
CA ALA A 92 -11.82 6.16 -1.73
C ALA A 92 -11.40 6.98 -0.49
N GLY A 93 -12.40 7.43 0.25
CA GLY A 93 -12.24 8.21 1.48
C GLY A 93 -13.27 7.80 2.54
N ASP A 94 -13.46 8.65 3.54
CA ASP A 94 -14.31 8.32 4.70
C ASP A 94 -15.79 8.16 4.32
N SER A 95 -16.20 8.82 3.24
CA SER A 95 -17.56 8.75 2.69
C SER A 95 -17.78 7.64 1.66
N GLY A 96 -16.79 6.75 1.47
CA GLY A 96 -16.83 5.67 0.48
C GLY A 96 -16.31 6.07 -0.90
N LEU A 97 -16.79 5.38 -1.94
CA LEU A 97 -16.32 5.56 -3.31
C LEU A 97 -17.06 6.69 -4.03
N LEU A 98 -16.30 7.63 -4.56
CA LEU A 98 -16.81 8.77 -5.32
C LEU A 98 -16.14 8.85 -6.69
N HIS A 99 -16.95 8.92 -7.76
CA HIS A 99 -16.41 9.07 -9.11
C HIS A 99 -15.75 10.45 -9.31
N LEU A 100 -14.47 10.43 -9.66
CA LEU A 100 -13.67 11.61 -10.01
C LEU A 100 -13.86 11.93 -11.49
N ARG A 101 -14.93 12.64 -11.82
CA ARG A 101 -15.12 13.19 -13.17
C ARG A 101 -13.99 14.19 -13.51
N PRO A 102 -13.63 14.34 -14.81
CA PRO A 102 -12.67 15.36 -15.23
C PRO A 102 -13.00 16.73 -14.63
N GLY A 103 -12.00 17.40 -14.06
CA GLY A 103 -12.13 18.72 -13.43
C GLY A 103 -12.70 18.75 -12.00
N ARG A 104 -13.13 17.62 -11.41
CA ARG A 104 -13.43 17.54 -9.97
C ARG A 104 -12.14 17.31 -9.19
N ASP A 105 -11.87 18.09 -8.15
CA ASP A 105 -10.73 17.85 -7.26
C ASP A 105 -10.86 16.54 -6.47
N VAL A 106 -9.72 15.96 -6.10
CA VAL A 106 -9.66 14.79 -5.22
C VAL A 106 -9.95 15.28 -3.79
N PRO A 107 -10.95 14.70 -3.09
CA PRO A 107 -11.24 15.10 -1.73
C PRO A 107 -10.03 14.93 -0.79
N GLU A 108 -9.93 15.80 0.21
CA GLU A 108 -8.79 15.82 1.14
C GLU A 108 -8.67 14.53 1.96
N ASP A 109 -9.82 13.96 2.35
CA ASP A 109 -9.94 12.70 3.11
C ASP A 109 -9.65 11.45 2.26
N SER A 110 -9.53 11.60 0.94
CA SER A 110 -9.36 10.44 0.05
C SER A 110 -7.95 9.88 0.15
N GLY A 111 -7.75 8.79 0.88
CA GLY A 111 -6.44 8.15 1.01
C GLY A 111 -5.98 7.42 -0.26
N GLN A 112 -6.92 7.08 -1.15
CA GLN A 112 -6.64 6.28 -2.33
C GLN A 112 -7.51 6.71 -3.53
N ILE A 113 -7.04 6.37 -4.73
CA ILE A 113 -7.81 6.43 -5.97
C ILE A 113 -7.88 5.02 -6.56
N TRP A 114 -9.10 4.52 -6.75
CA TRP A 114 -9.38 3.24 -7.36
C TRP A 114 -9.64 3.38 -8.85
N VAL A 115 -9.17 2.40 -9.62
CA VAL A 115 -9.11 2.51 -11.08
C VAL A 115 -9.84 1.36 -11.77
N ARG A 116 -10.67 1.68 -12.77
CA ARG A 116 -11.34 0.71 -13.65
C ARG A 116 -11.62 1.29 -15.04
N GLU A 117 -11.66 0.44 -16.06
CA GLU A 117 -11.74 0.87 -17.46
C GLU A 117 -13.13 1.42 -17.82
N HIS A 118 -14.19 0.79 -17.30
CA HIS A 118 -15.58 1.19 -17.47
C HIS A 118 -16.45 0.60 -16.34
N ALA A 119 -17.73 0.97 -16.29
CA ALA A 119 -18.63 0.57 -15.20
C ALA A 119 -18.75 -0.96 -15.00
N LEU A 120 -18.69 -1.74 -16.08
CA LEU A 120 -18.75 -3.21 -16.06
C LEU A 120 -17.36 -3.89 -15.97
N ALA A 121 -16.27 -3.13 -15.98
CA ALA A 121 -14.91 -3.67 -15.93
C ALA A 121 -14.53 -3.92 -14.48
N PRO A 122 -13.64 -4.89 -14.21
CA PRO A 122 -13.13 -5.09 -12.86
C PRO A 122 -12.33 -3.88 -12.39
N TRP A 123 -12.31 -3.67 -11.08
CA TRP A 123 -11.31 -2.83 -10.44
C TRP A 123 -9.92 -3.44 -10.65
N ARG A 124 -8.96 -2.60 -11.00
CA ARG A 124 -7.62 -3.04 -11.40
C ARG A 124 -6.53 -2.76 -10.38
N GLY A 125 -6.70 -1.76 -9.53
CA GLY A 125 -5.71 -1.43 -8.51
C GLY A 125 -6.04 -0.16 -7.76
N GLU A 126 -5.24 0.08 -6.72
CA GLU A 126 -5.38 1.20 -5.82
C GLU A 126 -4.16 2.11 -5.95
N ILE A 127 -4.39 3.40 -6.13
CA ILE A 127 -3.35 4.43 -6.11
C ILE A 127 -3.39 5.09 -4.74
N LEU A 128 -2.46 4.71 -3.87
CA LEU A 128 -2.25 5.27 -2.54
C LEU A 128 -1.68 6.69 -2.64
N LEU A 129 -2.36 7.64 -2.02
CA LEU A 129 -1.95 9.05 -1.98
C LEU A 129 -1.16 9.32 -0.70
N ASN A 130 0.16 9.45 -0.84
CA ASN A 130 1.08 9.64 0.28
C ASN A 130 1.31 11.13 0.53
N ALA A 131 1.33 11.55 1.79
CA ALA A 131 1.74 12.90 2.15
C ALA A 131 3.23 13.11 1.86
N ASP A 132 3.59 14.35 1.59
CA ASP A 132 4.97 14.76 1.38
C ASP A 132 5.33 16.00 2.21
N VAL A 133 6.62 16.14 2.48
CA VAL A 133 7.21 17.36 3.03
C VAL A 133 8.32 17.78 2.07
N ASP A 134 8.08 18.82 1.29
CA ASP A 134 9.00 19.32 0.26
C ASP A 134 9.43 18.22 -0.73
N GLY A 135 8.47 17.38 -1.18
CA GLY A 135 8.75 16.26 -2.09
C GLY A 135 9.41 15.04 -1.44
N ARG A 136 9.61 15.04 -0.12
CA ARG A 136 10.10 13.89 0.66
C ARG A 136 8.93 13.04 1.14
N TRP A 137 9.09 11.72 1.13
CA TRP A 137 8.05 10.80 1.60
C TRP A 137 7.89 10.92 3.13
N GLN A 138 6.65 11.18 3.56
CA GLN A 138 6.27 11.21 4.97
C GLN A 138 5.46 9.97 5.32
N PHE A 139 5.87 9.27 6.37
CA PHE A 139 5.16 8.08 6.82
C PHE A 139 3.83 8.45 7.49
N LYS A 140 2.71 7.93 6.95
CA LYS A 140 1.35 8.25 7.43
C LYS A 140 1.11 7.96 8.92
N ARG A 141 1.74 6.91 9.48
CA ARG A 141 1.50 6.48 10.88
C ARG A 141 2.44 7.14 11.89
N ASP A 142 3.53 7.76 11.44
CA ASP A 142 4.42 8.59 12.25
C ASP A 142 4.92 9.76 11.39
N PRO A 143 4.23 10.91 11.40
CA PRO A 143 4.57 12.07 10.56
C PRO A 143 5.97 12.65 10.82
N SER A 144 6.63 12.28 11.93
CA SER A 144 8.00 12.70 12.21
C SER A 144 9.04 11.84 11.48
N LEU A 145 8.65 10.71 10.88
CA LEU A 145 9.47 9.94 9.97
C LEU A 145 9.32 10.48 8.54
N VAL A 146 10.27 11.33 8.16
CA VAL A 146 10.37 11.93 6.82
C VAL A 146 11.71 11.57 6.21
N VAL A 147 11.69 10.89 5.07
CA VAL A 147 12.90 10.44 4.36
C VAL A 147 12.84 10.82 2.89
N SER A 148 14.00 10.89 2.21
CA SER A 148 13.98 11.11 0.76
C SER A 148 13.26 9.96 0.06
N LEU A 149 12.73 10.19 -1.15
CA LEU A 149 12.06 9.10 -1.86
C LEU A 149 13.03 7.96 -2.24
N ASP A 150 14.29 8.29 -2.54
CA ASP A 150 15.33 7.30 -2.82
C ASP A 150 15.72 6.49 -1.57
N ASP A 151 15.59 7.08 -0.37
CA ASP A 151 15.74 6.34 0.89
C ASP A 151 14.49 5.52 1.22
N ALA A 152 13.29 5.99 0.87
CA ALA A 152 12.04 5.25 1.13
C ALA A 152 11.84 4.08 0.17
N THR A 153 12.48 4.11 -1.00
CA THR A 153 12.23 3.16 -2.08
C THR A 153 13.50 2.48 -2.56
N TRP A 154 13.33 1.45 -3.38
CA TRP A 154 14.39 0.72 -4.06
C TRP A 154 13.85 0.19 -5.38
N GLU A 155 14.72 -0.26 -6.30
CA GLU A 155 14.30 -0.70 -7.63
C GLU A 155 14.68 -2.15 -7.90
N ARG A 156 13.78 -2.86 -8.61
CA ARG A 156 14.03 -4.18 -9.18
C ARG A 156 13.27 -4.32 -10.49
N ASP A 157 13.95 -4.79 -11.55
CA ASP A 157 13.35 -5.07 -12.86
C ASP A 157 12.57 -3.89 -13.48
N GLY A 158 13.07 -2.66 -13.24
CA GLY A 158 12.47 -1.41 -13.72
C GLY A 158 11.19 -1.00 -12.99
N VAL A 159 10.92 -1.59 -11.82
CA VAL A 159 9.82 -1.19 -10.93
C VAL A 159 10.42 -0.70 -9.61
N ARG A 160 9.96 0.47 -9.17
CA ARG A 160 10.30 1.03 -7.86
C ARG A 160 9.35 0.45 -6.81
N TYR A 161 9.88 0.04 -5.66
CA TYR A 161 9.14 -0.53 -4.55
C TYR A 161 9.40 0.25 -3.27
N LEU A 162 8.40 0.33 -2.38
CA LEU A 162 8.61 0.80 -1.01
C LEU A 162 9.56 -0.17 -0.29
N ARG A 163 10.46 0.36 0.54
CA ARG A 163 11.37 -0.48 1.32
C ARG A 163 10.59 -1.41 2.27
N PRO A 164 11.06 -2.66 2.45
CA PRO A 164 10.32 -3.68 3.20
C PRO A 164 10.03 -3.28 4.65
N GLU A 165 10.96 -2.61 5.34
CA GLU A 165 10.73 -2.16 6.72
C GLU A 165 9.62 -1.10 6.81
N LEU A 166 9.45 -0.27 5.78
CA LEU A 166 8.38 0.73 5.72
C LEU A 166 7.04 0.09 5.35
N VAL A 167 7.05 -0.92 4.47
CA VAL A 167 5.86 -1.75 4.18
C VAL A 167 5.39 -2.47 5.46
N LEU A 168 6.31 -3.10 6.19
CA LEU A 168 6.03 -3.77 7.45
C LEU A 168 5.56 -2.78 8.52
N ALA A 169 6.15 -1.58 8.58
CA ALA A 169 5.70 -0.52 9.49
C ALA A 169 4.24 -0.12 9.24
N HIS A 170 3.77 -0.07 7.98
CA HIS A 170 2.35 0.13 7.70
C HIS A 170 1.47 -1.01 8.25
N LYS A 171 1.91 -2.26 8.11
CA LYS A 171 1.19 -3.46 8.54
C LYS A 171 1.14 -3.61 10.06
N ALA A 172 2.18 -3.16 10.78
CA ALA A 172 2.24 -3.22 12.24
C ALA A 172 1.10 -2.47 12.95
N ALA A 173 0.48 -1.48 12.31
CA ALA A 173 -0.63 -0.73 12.90
C ALA A 173 -1.97 -1.49 12.86
N SER A 174 -2.12 -2.47 11.96
CA SER A 174 -3.33 -3.29 11.81
C SER A 174 -2.97 -4.64 11.17
N PRO A 175 -2.32 -5.53 11.95
CA PRO A 175 -1.76 -6.76 11.39
C PRO A 175 -2.85 -7.78 11.07
N ARG A 176 -2.79 -8.35 9.86
CA ARG A 176 -3.59 -9.51 9.43
C ARG A 176 -2.70 -10.77 9.42
N PRO A 177 -3.28 -11.99 9.39
CA PRO A 177 -2.48 -13.22 9.32
C PRO A 177 -1.46 -13.25 8.17
N LYS A 178 -1.80 -12.71 6.99
CA LYS A 178 -0.85 -12.60 5.86
C LYS A 178 0.31 -11.64 6.11
N ASP A 179 0.13 -10.66 7.01
CA ASP A 179 1.17 -9.70 7.35
C ASP A 179 2.23 -10.32 8.29
N ASP A 180 1.87 -11.36 9.06
CA ASP A 180 2.82 -12.15 9.85
C ASP A 180 3.80 -12.92 8.96
N ALA A 181 3.29 -13.56 7.91
CA ALA A 181 4.12 -14.27 6.93
C ALA A 181 5.06 -13.30 6.17
N ASP A 182 4.57 -12.10 5.84
CA ASP A 182 5.40 -11.05 5.24
C ASP A 182 6.55 -10.62 6.17
N LEU A 183 6.29 -10.49 7.49
CA LEU A 183 7.34 -10.21 8.46
C LEU A 183 8.34 -11.35 8.54
N GLU A 184 7.88 -12.59 8.67
CA GLU A 184 8.75 -13.77 8.79
C GLU A 184 9.68 -13.95 7.58
N ALA A 185 9.17 -13.70 6.37
CA ALA A 185 9.97 -13.77 5.15
C ALA A 185 11.00 -12.64 5.05
N ALA A 186 10.64 -11.42 5.47
CA ALA A 186 11.49 -10.25 5.31
C ALA A 186 12.53 -10.09 6.43
N LEU A 187 12.17 -10.41 7.67
CA LEU A 187 12.97 -10.09 8.85
C LEU A 187 14.42 -10.61 8.81
N PRO A 188 14.72 -11.84 8.35
CA PRO A 188 16.10 -12.34 8.23
C PRO A 188 16.97 -11.57 7.23
N LEU A 189 16.34 -10.82 6.31
CA LEU A 189 17.02 -10.07 5.25
C LEU A 189 17.18 -8.58 5.59
N LEU A 190 16.52 -8.09 6.64
CA LEU A 190 16.60 -6.70 7.06
C LEU A 190 17.92 -6.42 7.79
N GLY A 191 18.62 -5.36 7.40
CA GLY A 191 19.77 -4.85 8.13
C GLY A 191 19.38 -4.18 9.45
N ALA A 192 20.36 -3.97 10.33
CA ALA A 192 20.12 -3.39 11.66
C ALA A 192 19.41 -2.03 11.64
N ALA A 193 19.72 -1.16 10.67
CA ALA A 193 19.06 0.13 10.51
C ALA A 193 17.58 -0.01 10.10
N GLN A 194 17.27 -0.95 9.21
CA GLN A 194 15.91 -1.23 8.77
C GLN A 194 15.07 -1.82 9.91
N VAL A 195 15.64 -2.76 10.68
CA VAL A 195 15.01 -3.31 11.89
C VAL A 195 14.76 -2.21 12.93
N ALA A 196 15.66 -1.24 13.08
CA ALA A 196 15.46 -0.12 14.01
C ALA A 196 14.26 0.76 13.61
N VAL A 197 14.07 1.02 12.31
CA VAL A 197 12.89 1.75 11.81
C VAL A 197 11.60 0.98 12.08
N LEU A 198 11.56 -0.31 11.74
CA LEU A 198 10.37 -1.14 12.02
C LEU A 198 10.07 -1.21 13.52
N ARG A 199 11.09 -1.40 14.35
CA ARG A 199 10.97 -1.44 15.81
C ARG A 199 10.40 -0.15 16.37
N ARG A 200 10.84 1.03 15.89
CA ARG A 200 10.27 2.32 16.30
C ARG A 200 8.75 2.35 16.14
N VAL A 201 8.22 1.81 15.05
CA VAL A 201 6.78 1.82 14.77
C VAL A 201 6.03 0.76 15.57
N VAL A 202 6.60 -0.44 15.70
CA VAL A 202 6.06 -1.51 16.56
C VAL A 202 6.06 -1.08 18.03
N ASP A 203 7.07 -0.31 18.46
CA ASP A 203 7.18 0.15 19.84
C ASP A 203 6.13 1.19 20.23
N ALA A 204 5.51 1.85 19.25
CA ALA A 204 4.37 2.74 19.44
C ALA A 204 3.01 2.02 19.50
N GLN A 205 2.95 0.72 19.20
CA GLN A 205 1.73 -0.10 19.28
C GLN A 205 1.46 -0.57 20.73
N PRO A 206 0.31 -1.21 21.03
CA PRO A 206 0.09 -1.85 22.33
C PRO A 206 1.24 -2.75 22.78
N ALA A 207 1.45 -2.86 24.10
CA ALA A 207 2.61 -3.54 24.67
C ALA A 207 2.65 -5.05 24.38
N ASP A 208 1.50 -5.66 24.13
CA ASP A 208 1.30 -7.07 23.78
C ASP A 208 1.38 -7.33 22.26
N HIS A 209 1.77 -6.33 21.46
CA HIS A 209 1.88 -6.50 20.01
C HIS A 209 2.86 -7.64 19.66
N PRO A 210 2.43 -8.65 18.89
CA PRO A 210 3.16 -9.91 18.71
C PRO A 210 4.53 -9.74 18.06
N TRP A 211 4.69 -8.71 17.23
CA TRP A 211 5.95 -8.46 16.52
C TRP A 211 7.08 -7.98 17.45
N ARG A 212 6.79 -7.48 18.66
CA ARG A 212 7.83 -7.05 19.61
C ARG A 212 8.79 -8.21 19.93
N ALA A 213 8.23 -9.34 20.34
CA ALA A 213 9.00 -10.55 20.65
C ALA A 213 9.78 -11.07 19.43
N ARG A 214 9.18 -11.02 18.23
CA ARG A 214 9.85 -11.45 16.98
C ARG A 214 11.05 -10.56 16.65
N LEU A 215 10.94 -9.25 16.82
CA LEU A 215 12.04 -8.30 16.59
C LEU A 215 13.16 -8.44 17.62
N ASP A 216 12.87 -8.88 18.85
CA ASP A 216 13.89 -9.11 19.89
C ASP A 216 14.80 -10.31 19.59
N GLY A 217 14.26 -11.35 18.95
CA GLY A 217 15.03 -12.53 18.53
C GLY A 217 16.16 -12.24 17.55
N VAL A 218 16.08 -11.13 16.78
CA VAL A 218 17.09 -10.75 15.78
C VAL A 218 18.38 -10.22 16.42
N ARG A 219 18.36 -9.79 17.69
CA ARG A 219 19.56 -9.31 18.40
C ARG A 219 20.54 -10.44 18.78
N GLY A 220 20.19 -11.70 18.57
CA GLY A 220 20.98 -12.87 19.01
C GLY A 220 21.98 -13.45 18.00
N GLY A 221 22.09 -12.91 16.79
CA GLY A 221 22.98 -13.42 15.75
C GLY A 221 24.10 -12.43 15.40
N ALA A 222 25.15 -12.40 16.21
CA ALA A 222 26.44 -11.78 15.90
C ALA A 222 27.56 -12.76 16.27
#